data_AF-A0A3N5SMA0-F1
#
_entry.id   AF-A0A3N5SMA0-F1
#
_cell.length_a   1.000
_cell.length_b   1.000
_cell.length_c   1.000
_cell.angle_alpha   90.00
_cell.angle_beta   90.00
_cell.angle_gamma   90.00
#
_symmetry.space_group_name_H-M   'P 1'
#
loop_
_entity.id
_entity.type
_entity.pdbx_description
1 polymer ?
#
loop_
_entity_poly.entity_id
_entity_poly.type
_entity_poly.pdbx_seq_one_letter_code
_entity_poly.pdbx_strand_id
1 'polypeptide(L)'
;MTNSRISGFYNLSLEERRLRLMEASQLAPENLVPFTTGGLSPAAADHMIENVIGLYSLPLGIALNFQVNGRDVLVPMTLEEPSVVAGASFMAK
;
A
#
# COMPACT_ATOMS: atom_id res chain seq x y z
N MET A 1 -4.35 14.64 10.24
CA MET A 1 -3.72 13.51 10.94
C MET A 1 -4.18 12.22 10.31
N THR A 2 -3.27 11.27 10.15
CA THR A 2 -3.56 9.95 9.58
C THR A 2 -4.52 9.17 10.47
N ASN A 3 -5.48 8.46 9.87
CA ASN A 3 -6.35 7.52 10.54
C ASN A 3 -6.05 6.10 10.04
N SER A 4 -5.57 5.23 10.93
CA SER A 4 -5.22 3.85 10.56
C SER A 4 -6.42 2.91 10.52
N ARG A 5 -7.55 3.30 11.14
CA ARG A 5 -8.73 2.45 11.33
C ARG A 5 -9.77 2.69 10.24
N ILE A 6 -9.74 1.86 9.21
CA ILE A 6 -10.67 1.93 8.06
C ILE A 6 -11.60 0.71 8.07
N SER A 7 -12.82 0.88 8.59
CA SER A 7 -13.79 -0.23 8.69
C SER A 7 -14.22 -0.72 7.30
N GLY A 8 -14.35 -2.05 7.17
CA GLY A 8 -14.83 -2.70 5.95
C GLY A 8 -13.86 -2.68 4.77
N PHE A 9 -12.60 -2.26 4.96
CA PHE A 9 -11.64 -2.05 3.87
C PHE A 9 -11.44 -3.26 2.95
N TYR A 10 -11.45 -4.47 3.51
CA TYR A 10 -11.27 -5.69 2.74
C TYR A 10 -12.44 -5.99 1.77
N ASN A 11 -13.64 -5.47 2.05
CA ASN A 11 -14.83 -5.63 1.20
C ASN A 11 -14.87 -4.65 0.03
N LEU A 12 -14.03 -3.62 0.04
CA LEU A 12 -14.03 -2.57 -0.97
C LEU A 12 -13.33 -3.02 -2.26
N SER A 13 -13.76 -2.46 -3.39
CA SER A 13 -13.03 -2.53 -4.66
C SER A 13 -11.67 -1.83 -4.57
N LEU A 14 -10.78 -2.07 -5.55
CA LEU A 14 -9.46 -1.42 -5.57
C LEU A 14 -9.56 0.12 -5.65
N GLU A 15 -10.54 0.64 -6.39
CA GLU A 15 -10.76 2.08 -6.51
C GLU A 15 -11.25 2.67 -5.19
N GLU A 16 -12.26 2.06 -4.56
CA GLU A 16 -12.75 2.50 -3.26
C GLU A 16 -11.67 2.42 -2.18
N ARG A 17 -10.82 1.38 -2.19
CA ARG A 17 -9.66 1.29 -1.28
C ARG A 17 -8.73 2.50 -1.43
N ARG A 18 -8.43 2.90 -2.67
CA ARG A 18 -7.57 4.07 -2.94
C ARG A 18 -8.20 5.35 -2.42
N LEU A 19 -9.49 5.58 -2.69
CA LEU A 19 -10.22 6.75 -2.18
C LEU A 19 -10.19 6.81 -0.64
N ARG A 20 -10.49 5.70 0.03
CA ARG A 20 -10.44 5.63 1.49
C ARG A 20 -9.04 5.82 2.06
N LEU A 21 -8.00 5.35 1.36
CA LEU A 21 -6.60 5.60 1.75
C LEU A 21 -6.23 7.08 1.61
N MET A 22 -6.68 7.78 0.56
CA MET A 22 -6.43 9.22 0.39
C MET A 22 -7.04 10.02 1.53
N GLU A 23 -8.31 9.76 1.84
CA GLU A 23 -9.02 10.38 2.97
C GLU A 23 -8.30 10.11 4.29
N ALA A 24 -7.90 8.86 4.52
CA ALA A 24 -7.27 8.43 5.77
C ALA A 24 -5.84 8.94 5.94
N SER A 25 -5.08 9.12 4.86
CA SER A 25 -3.67 9.52 4.88
C SER A 25 -3.45 11.02 4.68
N GLN A 26 -4.46 11.75 4.20
CA GLN A 26 -4.34 13.14 3.76
C GLN A 26 -3.32 13.33 2.63
N LEU A 27 -3.08 12.27 1.84
CA LEU A 27 -2.28 12.33 0.64
C LEU A 27 -3.09 12.90 -0.52
N ALA A 28 -2.45 13.75 -1.32
CA ALA A 28 -3.00 14.19 -2.58
C ALA A 28 -3.10 13.01 -3.58
N PRO A 29 -4.11 12.99 -4.47
CA PRO A 29 -4.35 11.89 -5.40
C PRO A 29 -3.12 11.46 -6.19
N GLU A 30 -2.33 12.42 -6.65
CA GLU A 30 -1.10 12.22 -7.41
C GLU A 30 -0.05 11.36 -6.68
N ASN A 31 -0.06 11.39 -5.35
CA ASN A 31 0.91 10.63 -4.54
C ASN A 31 0.56 9.14 -4.44
N LEU A 32 -0.68 8.74 -4.75
CA LEU A 32 -1.04 7.32 -4.80
C LEU A 32 -0.82 6.68 -6.18
N VAL A 33 -0.77 7.49 -7.24
CA VAL A 33 -0.65 7.01 -8.63
C VAL A 33 0.55 6.05 -8.81
N PRO A 34 1.77 6.36 -8.31
CA PRO A 34 2.92 5.45 -8.48
C PRO A 34 2.67 4.04 -7.93
N PHE A 35 1.89 3.93 -6.85
CA PHE A 35 1.60 2.64 -6.20
C PHE A 35 0.57 1.80 -6.96
N THR A 36 -0.06 2.34 -8.01
CA THR A 36 -1.06 1.60 -8.80
C THR A 36 -0.48 0.81 -9.96
N THR A 37 0.71 1.18 -10.43
CA THR A 37 1.38 0.57 -11.60
C THR A 37 2.75 -0.03 -11.27
N GLY A 38 3.16 -0.01 -10.00
CA GLY A 38 4.44 -0.55 -9.52
C GLY A 38 5.54 0.50 -9.36
N GLY A 39 5.31 1.76 -9.73
CA GLY A 39 6.13 2.91 -9.35
C GLY A 39 7.51 3.00 -9.99
N LEU A 40 7.91 1.97 -10.75
CA LEU A 40 9.21 1.89 -11.42
C LEU A 40 9.02 1.83 -12.93
N SER A 41 9.68 2.72 -13.67
CA SER A 41 9.68 2.68 -15.13
C SER A 41 10.76 1.74 -15.66
N PRO A 42 10.59 1.16 -16.86
CA PRO A 42 11.62 0.33 -17.48
C PRO A 42 12.95 1.09 -17.67
N ALA A 43 12.89 2.38 -18.04
CA ALA A 43 14.09 3.21 -18.19
C ALA A 43 14.82 3.44 -16.85
N ALA A 44 14.07 3.67 -15.76
CA ALA A 44 14.68 3.77 -14.44
C ALA A 44 15.33 2.43 -14.03
N ALA A 45 14.66 1.30 -14.29
CA ALA A 45 15.21 -0.01 -14.01
C ALA A 45 16.49 -0.31 -14.81
N ASP A 46 16.53 0.03 -16.10
CA ASP A 46 17.70 -0.12 -16.97
C ASP A 46 18.92 0.68 -16.48
N HIS A 47 18.68 1.79 -15.78
CA HIS A 47 19.72 2.56 -15.09
C HIS A 47 20.07 2.03 -13.68
N MET A 48 19.26 1.15 -13.09
CA MET A 48 19.48 0.63 -11.73
C MET A 48 20.39 -0.60 -11.71
N ILE A 49 20.28 -1.49 -12.70
CA ILE A 49 21.05 -2.74 -12.78
C ILE A 49 21.35 -3.09 -14.24
N GLU A 50 22.31 -4.00 -14.47
CA GLU A 50 22.68 -4.45 -15.81
C GLU A 50 21.70 -5.50 -16.37
N ASN A 51 21.62 -5.58 -17.71
CA ASN A 51 20.87 -6.60 -18.46
C ASN A 51 19.37 -6.69 -18.11
N VAL A 52 18.72 -5.55 -17.86
CA VAL A 52 17.27 -5.50 -17.62
C VAL A 52 16.50 -5.94 -18.86
N ILE A 53 15.62 -6.92 -18.69
CA ILE A 53 14.70 -7.40 -19.75
C ILE A 53 13.23 -7.12 -19.43
N GLY A 54 12.93 -6.56 -18.26
CA GLY A 54 11.57 -6.31 -17.80
C GLY A 54 11.49 -5.95 -16.33
N LEU A 55 10.26 -5.83 -15.84
CA LEU A 55 9.95 -5.54 -14.44
C LEU A 55 9.23 -6.73 -13.82
N TYR A 56 9.53 -7.01 -12.56
CA TYR A 56 8.79 -7.96 -11.74
C TYR A 56 7.94 -7.20 -10.72
N SER A 57 6.71 -7.66 -10.49
CA SER A 57 5.77 -7.02 -9.56
C SER A 57 5.23 -8.00 -8.53
N LEU A 58 5.00 -7.49 -7.32
CA LEU A 58 4.32 -8.19 -6.24
C LEU A 58 3.10 -7.38 -5.78
N PRO A 59 2.06 -8.03 -5.23
CA PRO A 59 0.94 -7.33 -4.64
C PRO A 59 1.38 -6.34 -3.56
N LEU A 60 0.84 -5.12 -3.61
CA LEU A 60 1.00 -4.11 -2.57
C LEU A 60 -0.32 -3.99 -1.78
N GLY A 61 -0.26 -4.32 -0.50
CA GLY A 61 -1.34 -4.14 0.46
C GLY A 61 -1.01 -3.04 1.48
N ILE A 62 -2.04 -2.58 2.19
CA ILE A 62 -1.87 -1.70 3.35
C ILE A 62 -2.41 -2.41 4.57
N ALA A 63 -1.57 -2.61 5.57
CA ALA A 63 -1.99 -3.06 6.89
C ALA A 63 -2.54 -1.89 7.71
N LEU A 64 -3.68 -2.13 8.35
CA LEU A 64 -4.50 -1.15 9.03
C LEU A 64 -4.42 -1.29 10.56
N ASN A 65 -5.01 -0.31 11.26
CA ASN A 65 -5.20 -0.24 12.71
C ASN A 65 -3.93 -0.03 13.55
N PHE A 66 -2.74 0.02 12.94
CA PHE A 66 -1.50 0.23 13.66
C PHE A 66 -1.46 1.58 14.38
N GLN A 67 -1.05 1.54 15.65
CA GLN A 67 -0.73 2.72 16.43
C GLN A 67 0.64 2.55 17.07
N VAL A 68 1.56 3.48 16.81
CA VAL A 68 2.91 3.49 17.35
C VAL A 68 3.09 4.74 18.19
N ASN A 69 3.35 4.57 19.49
CA ASN A 69 3.49 5.69 20.45
C ASN A 69 2.31 6.67 20.40
N GLY A 70 1.09 6.15 20.34
CA GLY A 70 -0.15 6.94 20.27
C GLY A 70 -0.42 7.60 18.91
N ARG A 71 0.37 7.30 17.87
CA ARG A 71 0.19 7.83 16.51
C ARG A 71 -0.26 6.73 15.55
N ASP A 72 -1.35 6.98 14.86
CA ASP A 72 -1.88 6.08 13.84
C ASP A 72 -0.96 6.01 12.61
N VAL A 73 -0.70 4.79 12.12
CA VAL A 73 0.18 4.53 10.97
C VAL A 73 -0.52 3.58 10.00
N LEU A 74 -0.44 3.89 8.71
CA LEU A 74 -0.78 2.96 7.63
C LEU A 74 0.50 2.28 7.16
N VAL A 75 0.53 0.94 7.17
CA VAL A 75 1.77 0.19 6.92
C VAL A 75 1.71 -0.45 5.53
N PRO A 76 2.46 0.04 4.53
CA PRO A 76 2.53 -0.61 3.23
C PRO A 76 3.28 -1.94 3.34
N MET A 77 2.77 -2.98 2.67
CA MET A 77 3.34 -4.32 2.67
C MET A 77 3.32 -4.90 1.25
N THR A 78 4.48 -5.31 0.74
CA THR A 78 4.62 -5.93 -0.59
C THR A 78 4.99 -7.40 -0.44
N LEU A 79 4.08 -8.30 -0.81
CA LEU A 79 4.24 -9.76 -0.67
C LEU A 79 3.16 -10.52 -1.46
N GLU A 80 3.37 -11.82 -1.70
CA GLU A 80 2.47 -12.72 -2.41
C GLU A 80 1.60 -13.61 -1.50
N GLU A 81 2.03 -13.82 -0.26
CA GLU A 81 1.39 -14.78 0.64
C GLU A 81 -0.01 -14.31 1.12
N PRO A 82 -1.06 -15.12 0.94
CA PRO A 82 -2.38 -14.80 1.45
C PRO A 82 -2.41 -14.63 2.97
N SER A 83 -3.38 -13.86 3.45
CA SER A 83 -3.68 -13.69 4.89
C SER A 83 -2.64 -12.95 5.73
N VAL A 84 -1.40 -12.74 5.28
CA VAL A 84 -0.37 -12.02 6.09
C VAL A 84 -0.80 -10.58 6.41
N VAL A 85 -1.21 -9.80 5.40
CA VAL A 85 -1.68 -8.40 5.61
C VAL A 85 -2.94 -8.37 6.47
N ALA A 86 -3.84 -9.33 6.28
CA ALA A 86 -5.07 -9.43 7.07
C ALA A 86 -4.77 -9.77 8.54
N GLY A 87 -3.87 -10.73 8.79
CA GLY A 87 -3.41 -11.12 10.11
C GLY A 87 -2.72 -9.96 10.84
N ALA A 88 -1.81 -9.24 10.16
CA ALA A 88 -1.16 -8.05 10.71
C ALA A 88 -2.19 -6.97 11.09
N SER A 89 -3.14 -6.68 10.21
CA SER A 89 -4.19 -5.69 10.47
C SER A 89 -5.13 -6.10 11.60
N PHE A 90 -5.40 -7.39 11.75
CA PHE A 90 -6.26 -7.93 12.80
C PHE A 90 -5.59 -7.87 14.17
N MET A 91 -4.31 -8.23 14.27
CA MET A 91 -3.53 -8.14 15.52
C MET A 91 -3.29 -6.71 15.98
N ALA A 92 -3.22 -5.76 15.04
CA ALA A 92 -3.03 -4.34 15.35
C ALA A 92 -4.31 -3.63 15.87
N LYS A 93 -5.49 -4.25 15.71
CA LYS A 93 -6.77 -3.66 16.06
C LYS A 93 -7.06 -3.72 17.55
#